data_AF-A0A661B4J1-F1
#
_entry.id   AF-A0A661B4J1-F1
#
_cell.length_a   1.000
_cell.length_b   1.000
_cell.length_c   1.000
_cell.angle_alpha   90.00
_cell.angle_beta   90.00
_cell.angle_gamma   90.00
#
_symmetry.space_group_name_H-M   'P 1'
#
loop_
_entity.id
_entity.type
_entity.pdbx_description
1 polymer ?
#
loop_
_entity_poly.entity_id
_entity_poly.type
_entity_poly.pdbx_seq_one_letter_code
_entity_poly.pdbx_strand_id
1 'polypeptide(L)'
;MRKIIVFCLVLSAIVFAIPHQMNYQGKITDASGVAIDGTVSITFSIYDVESGGTALWTETHPSVLVNKGLFDVILGGITPIELDFDTDYWIEITVESEVLTPRIPLKSVGYAYRAEVADSTIISSQSYDAIFADTAGYVHWDSIGGIPGDIADGDDMDTLIADWDSLRNVPAG
;
A
#
# COMPACT_ATOMS: atom_id res chain seq x y z
N MET A 1 -1.38 -38.30 53.02
CA MET A 1 -0.25 -38.06 52.09
C MET A 1 -0.81 -37.40 50.83
N ARG A 2 -0.15 -36.32 50.39
CA ARG A 2 -0.28 -35.49 49.18
C ARG A 2 -1.58 -35.49 48.34
N LYS A 3 -2.22 -34.31 48.33
CA LYS A 3 -3.16 -33.81 47.32
C LYS A 3 -2.41 -33.61 46.00
N ILE A 4 -2.95 -34.07 44.88
CA ILE A 4 -2.49 -33.70 43.53
C ILE A 4 -3.69 -33.04 42.84
N ILE A 5 -3.67 -31.71 42.77
CA ILE A 5 -4.60 -30.92 41.97
C ILE A 5 -3.83 -30.58 40.70
N VAL A 6 -4.29 -31.13 39.57
CA VAL A 6 -3.76 -30.82 38.24
C VAL A 6 -4.43 -29.52 37.78
N PHE A 7 -3.67 -28.42 37.80
CA PHE A 7 -4.10 -27.13 37.29
C PHE A 7 -3.77 -27.08 35.79
N CYS A 8 -4.78 -27.27 34.95
CA CYS A 8 -4.64 -27.21 33.50
C CYS A 8 -4.76 -25.74 33.06
N LEU A 9 -3.64 -25.13 32.69
CA LEU A 9 -3.55 -23.72 32.29
C LEU A 9 -3.88 -23.64 30.79
N VAL A 10 -5.12 -23.25 30.47
CA VAL A 10 -5.54 -22.97 29.09
C VAL A 10 -4.95 -21.62 28.69
N LEU A 11 -3.94 -21.64 27.82
CA LEU A 11 -3.42 -20.44 27.19
C LEU A 11 -4.41 -20.02 26.09
N SER A 12 -5.27 -19.05 26.38
CA SER A 12 -6.10 -18.44 25.35
C SER A 12 -5.21 -17.48 24.54
N ALA A 13 -4.89 -17.84 23.30
CA ALA A 13 -4.26 -16.92 22.37
C ALA A 13 -5.27 -15.83 22.02
N ILE A 14 -4.95 -14.58 22.35
CA ILE A 14 -5.72 -13.42 21.92
C ILE A 14 -5.19 -13.08 20.53
N VAL A 15 -5.95 -13.42 19.48
CA VAL A 15 -5.66 -12.94 18.12
C VAL A 15 -6.11 -11.49 18.09
N PHE A 16 -5.16 -10.56 18.04
CA PHE A 16 -5.46 -9.16 17.76
C PHE A 16 -5.54 -9.02 16.24
N ALA A 17 -6.74 -8.87 15.70
CA ALA A 17 -6.92 -8.41 14.33
C ALA A 17 -6.33 -6.99 14.25
N ILE A 18 -5.45 -6.73 13.28
CA ILE A 18 -4.89 -5.40 13.07
C ILE A 18 -6.00 -4.58 12.37
N PRO A 19 -6.51 -3.50 12.99
CA PRO A 19 -7.52 -2.67 12.36
C PRO A 19 -7.07 -2.19 10.98
N HIS A 20 -7.89 -2.43 9.97
CA HIS A 20 -7.60 -1.92 8.64
C HIS A 20 -7.84 -0.41 8.61
N GLN A 21 -6.85 0.34 8.12
CA GLN A 21 -6.96 1.76 7.81
C GLN A 21 -6.80 1.95 6.31
N MET A 22 -7.61 2.83 5.72
CA MET A 22 -7.53 3.13 4.29
C MET A 22 -7.62 4.63 4.03
N ASN A 23 -6.77 5.12 3.13
CA ASN A 23 -6.87 6.50 2.64
C ASN A 23 -8.02 6.59 1.64
N TYR A 24 -8.87 7.59 1.80
CA TYR A 24 -9.97 7.89 0.89
C TYR A 24 -9.85 9.34 0.41
N GLN A 25 -9.75 9.49 -0.91
CA GLN A 25 -9.66 10.79 -1.58
C GLN A 25 -10.85 10.97 -2.51
N GLY A 26 -11.40 12.18 -2.55
CA GLY A 26 -12.54 12.48 -3.38
C GLY A 26 -12.56 13.93 -3.83
N LYS A 27 -13.40 14.20 -4.83
CA LYS A 27 -13.76 15.54 -5.26
C LYS A 27 -15.25 15.78 -5.03
N ILE A 28 -15.60 16.82 -4.30
CA ILE A 28 -16.97 17.26 -4.06
C ILE A 28 -17.23 18.49 -4.94
N THR A 29 -18.32 18.43 -5.70
CA THR A 29 -18.84 19.53 -6.52
C THR A 29 -20.31 19.73 -6.22
N ASP A 30 -20.80 20.96 -6.38
CA ASP A 30 -22.23 21.24 -6.35
C ASP A 30 -22.96 20.72 -7.61
N ALA A 31 -24.28 20.89 -7.64
CA ALA A 31 -25.12 20.48 -8.77
C ALA A 31 -24.79 21.23 -10.09
N SER A 32 -24.07 22.35 -10.03
CA SER A 32 -23.59 23.11 -11.19
C SER A 32 -22.17 22.69 -11.63
N GLY A 33 -21.57 21.72 -10.95
CA GLY A 33 -20.20 21.24 -11.21
C GLY A 33 -19.10 22.14 -10.63
N VAL A 34 -19.46 23.14 -9.80
CA VAL A 34 -18.50 24.02 -9.14
C VAL A 34 -17.94 23.31 -7.91
N ALA A 35 -16.62 23.36 -7.77
CA ALA A 35 -15.94 22.76 -6.63
C ALA A 35 -16.34 23.48 -5.33
N ILE A 36 -16.66 22.70 -4.29
CA ILE A 36 -16.97 23.24 -2.97
C ILE A 36 -15.65 23.46 -2.22
N ASP A 37 -15.50 24.63 -1.59
CA ASP A 37 -14.37 24.95 -0.72
C ASP A 37 -14.90 25.23 0.69
N GLY A 38 -14.24 24.66 1.70
CA GLY A 38 -14.62 24.86 3.10
C GLY A 38 -14.48 23.60 3.94
N THR A 39 -14.92 23.67 5.18
CA THR A 39 -14.96 22.52 6.09
C THR A 39 -16.37 21.95 6.08
N VAL A 40 -16.49 20.64 5.84
CA VAL A 40 -17.76 19.92 5.84
C VAL A 40 -17.68 18.66 6.69
N SER A 41 -18.80 18.23 7.24
CA SER A 41 -18.96 16.93 7.87
C SER A 41 -19.18 15.87 6.80
N ILE A 42 -18.40 14.79 6.83
CA ILE A 42 -18.54 13.66 5.90
C ILE A 42 -18.69 12.38 6.69
N THR A 43 -19.75 11.63 6.39
CA THR A 43 -19.97 10.28 6.93
C THR A 43 -19.78 9.26 5.82
N PHE A 44 -19.00 8.23 6.11
CA PHE A 44 -18.74 7.10 5.24
C PHE A 44 -19.41 5.86 5.81
N SER A 45 -20.12 5.12 4.97
CA SER A 45 -20.75 3.86 5.37
C SER A 45 -20.43 2.77 4.35
N ILE A 46 -20.08 1.58 4.83
CA ILE A 46 -19.75 0.42 3.99
C ILE A 46 -20.90 -0.58 4.04
N TYR A 47 -21.24 -1.12 2.87
CA TYR A 47 -22.31 -2.08 2.65
C TYR A 47 -21.80 -3.27 1.82
N ASP A 48 -22.42 -4.43 1.98
CA ASP A 48 -22.25 -5.64 1.15
C ASP A 48 -23.24 -5.71 -0.03
N VAL A 49 -24.05 -4.67 -0.22
CA VAL A 49 -25.02 -4.55 -1.30
C VAL A 49 -24.99 -3.17 -1.95
N GLU A 50 -25.20 -3.14 -3.26
CA GLU A 50 -25.19 -1.91 -4.07
C GLU A 50 -26.30 -0.92 -3.68
N SER A 51 -27.44 -1.39 -3.17
CA SER A 51 -28.55 -0.53 -2.72
C SER A 51 -29.32 -1.16 -1.56
N GLY A 52 -29.86 -0.32 -0.67
CA GLY A 52 -30.56 -0.77 0.54
C GLY A 52 -29.61 -1.41 1.57
N GLY A 53 -30.07 -2.43 2.26
CA GLY A 53 -29.28 -3.15 3.27
C GLY A 53 -29.02 -2.36 4.55
N THR A 54 -28.19 -2.92 5.42
CA THR A 54 -27.72 -2.30 6.66
C THR A 54 -26.23 -2.00 6.52
N ALA A 55 -25.80 -0.83 6.98
CA ALA A 55 -24.38 -0.49 6.98
C ALA A 55 -23.62 -1.46 7.89
N LEU A 56 -22.60 -2.12 7.33
CA LEU A 56 -21.71 -3.02 8.07
C LEU A 56 -20.68 -2.23 8.87
N TRP A 57 -20.35 -1.03 8.41
CA TRP A 57 -19.44 -0.12 9.07
C TRP A 57 -19.83 1.32 8.75
N THR A 58 -19.63 2.22 9.72
CA THR A 58 -19.88 3.66 9.57
C THR A 58 -18.85 4.45 10.35
N GLU A 59 -18.30 5.51 9.74
CA GLU A 59 -17.43 6.48 10.38
C GLU A 59 -17.79 7.90 9.95
N THR A 60 -17.89 8.80 10.93
CA THR A 60 -18.18 10.21 10.70
C THR A 60 -16.94 11.06 10.99
N HIS A 61 -16.53 11.84 9.99
CA HIS A 61 -15.54 12.90 10.12
C HIS A 61 -16.28 14.25 10.22
N PRO A 62 -16.40 14.85 11.42
CA PRO A 62 -17.22 16.04 11.61
C PRO A 62 -16.63 17.32 10.99
N SER A 63 -15.37 17.30 10.54
CA SER A 63 -14.64 18.48 10.10
C SER A 63 -13.56 18.11 9.07
N VAL A 64 -13.97 17.80 7.84
CA VAL A 64 -13.08 17.54 6.71
C VAL A 64 -12.84 18.84 5.95
N LEU A 65 -11.57 19.23 5.78
CA LEU A 65 -11.20 20.37 4.97
C LEU A 65 -11.24 20.00 3.49
N VAL A 66 -12.06 20.71 2.73
CA VAL A 66 -12.18 20.59 1.28
C VAL A 66 -11.54 21.82 0.63
N ASN A 67 -10.58 21.59 -0.28
CA ASN A 67 -9.86 22.63 -0.98
C ASN A 67 -9.83 22.35 -2.48
N LYS A 68 -10.36 23.28 -3.27
CA LYS A 68 -10.67 23.12 -4.70
C LYS A 68 -11.55 21.91 -4.96
N GLY A 69 -12.48 21.65 -4.05
CA GLY A 69 -13.34 20.46 -4.08
C GLY A 69 -12.65 19.18 -3.66
N LEU A 70 -11.34 19.16 -3.44
CA LEU A 70 -10.61 17.93 -3.07
C LEU A 70 -10.55 17.76 -1.56
N PHE A 71 -10.69 16.52 -1.11
CA PHE A 71 -10.47 16.13 0.27
C PHE A 71 -9.70 14.80 0.34
N ASP A 72 -9.05 14.58 1.49
CA ASP A 72 -8.32 13.37 1.85
C ASP A 72 -8.65 13.04 3.30
N VAL A 73 -9.04 11.79 3.57
CA VAL A 73 -9.35 11.29 4.91
C VAL A 73 -8.80 9.88 5.08
N ILE A 74 -8.46 9.52 6.33
CA ILE A 74 -8.08 8.17 6.70
C ILE A 74 -9.29 7.52 7.37
N LEU A 75 -9.88 6.52 6.71
CA LEU A 75 -10.96 5.69 7.25
C LEU A 75 -10.37 4.57 8.12
N GLY A 76 -11.06 4.18 9.19
CA GLY A 76 -10.56 3.18 10.13
C GLY A 76 -9.73 3.78 11.28
N GLY A 77 -9.56 5.10 11.28
CA GLY A 77 -8.84 5.82 12.33
C GLY A 77 -9.71 6.14 13.54
N ILE A 78 -10.99 6.43 13.34
CA ILE A 78 -11.95 6.71 14.42
C ILE A 78 -12.71 5.43 14.78
N THR A 79 -13.21 4.72 13.77
CA THR A 79 -13.93 3.45 13.92
C THR A 79 -13.15 2.39 13.16
N PRO A 80 -12.42 1.49 13.86
CA PRO A 80 -11.70 0.38 13.24
C PRO A 80 -12.52 -0.34 12.16
N ILE A 81 -11.92 -0.58 10.99
CA ILE A 81 -12.55 -1.42 9.96
C ILE A 81 -12.17 -2.86 10.24
N GLU A 82 -13.16 -3.65 10.67
CA GLU A 82 -13.02 -5.09 10.97
C GLU A 82 -13.68 -5.96 9.88
N LEU A 83 -13.70 -5.48 8.64
CA LEU A 83 -14.22 -6.21 7.49
C LEU A 83 -13.10 -7.00 6.80
N ASP A 84 -13.44 -8.20 6.32
CA ASP A 84 -12.49 -9.14 5.70
C ASP A 84 -12.15 -8.78 4.24
N PHE A 85 -12.92 -7.88 3.60
CA PHE A 85 -12.71 -7.47 2.20
C PHE A 85 -12.67 -8.65 1.19
N ASP A 86 -13.36 -9.75 1.51
CA ASP A 86 -13.42 -11.00 0.74
C ASP A 86 -14.56 -11.07 -0.29
N THR A 87 -15.52 -10.15 -0.17
CA THR A 87 -16.64 -9.94 -1.08
C THR A 87 -16.61 -8.55 -1.70
N ASP A 88 -17.50 -8.31 -2.67
CA ASP A 88 -17.75 -6.96 -3.17
C ASP A 88 -18.36 -6.11 -2.04
N TYR A 89 -17.76 -4.95 -1.80
CA TYR A 89 -18.26 -3.94 -0.87
C TYR A 89 -18.56 -2.65 -1.62
N TRP A 90 -19.46 -1.84 -1.05
CA TRP A 90 -19.85 -0.53 -1.56
C TRP A 90 -19.70 0.51 -0.46
N ILE A 91 -19.20 1.68 -0.82
CA ILE A 91 -19.14 2.85 0.05
C ILE A 91 -20.22 3.86 -0.33
N GLU A 92 -20.96 4.28 0.68
CA GLU A 92 -21.90 5.39 0.64
C GLU A 92 -21.26 6.58 1.34
N ILE A 93 -21.41 7.76 0.75
CA ILE A 93 -20.84 8.99 1.29
C ILE A 93 -21.99 9.94 1.54
N THR A 94 -22.09 10.43 2.77
CA THR A 94 -23.02 11.47 3.14
C THR A 94 -22.23 12.72 3.46
N VAL A 95 -22.44 13.79 2.69
CA VAL A 95 -21.83 15.10 2.96
C VAL A 95 -22.89 15.96 3.63
N GLU A 96 -22.61 16.42 4.84
CA GLU A 96 -23.57 17.11 5.72
C GLU A 96 -24.84 16.30 5.98
N SER A 97 -25.87 16.48 5.16
CA SER A 97 -27.15 15.75 5.23
C SER A 97 -27.58 15.20 3.87
N GLU A 98 -26.71 15.28 2.86
CA GLU A 98 -26.97 14.82 1.51
C GLU A 98 -26.22 13.52 1.24
N VAL A 99 -26.97 12.48 0.91
CA VAL A 99 -26.41 11.18 0.53
C VAL A 99 -26.02 11.23 -0.94
N LEU A 100 -24.74 11.01 -1.22
CA LEU A 100 -24.24 10.92 -2.58
C LEU A 100 -24.62 9.56 -3.18
N THR A 101 -25.32 9.60 -4.31
CA THR A 101 -25.77 8.42 -5.04
C THR A 101 -25.22 8.42 -6.47
N PRO A 102 -24.97 7.24 -7.08
CA PRO A 102 -25.06 5.89 -6.50
C PRO A 102 -23.89 5.57 -5.54
N ARG A 103 -24.00 4.46 -4.79
CA ARG A 103 -22.88 3.96 -3.97
C ARG A 103 -21.70 3.59 -4.87
N ILE A 104 -20.50 3.82 -4.35
CA ILE A 104 -19.27 3.58 -5.09
C ILE A 104 -18.76 2.18 -4.73
N PRO A 105 -18.48 1.29 -5.69
CA PRO A 105 -17.90 -0.01 -5.37
C PRO A 105 -16.49 0.17 -4.79
N LEU A 106 -16.24 -0.40 -3.61
CA LEU A 106 -14.93 -0.48 -2.98
C LEU A 106 -14.11 -1.56 -3.69
N LYS A 107 -13.56 -1.19 -4.84
CA LYS A 107 -12.59 -2.02 -5.55
C LYS A 107 -11.21 -1.78 -4.97
N SER A 108 -10.58 -2.84 -4.49
CA SER A 108 -9.19 -2.81 -4.03
C SER A 108 -8.28 -2.35 -5.17
N VAL A 109 -7.92 -1.06 -5.16
CA VAL A 109 -6.92 -0.51 -6.08
C VAL A 109 -5.57 -1.11 -5.70
N GLY A 110 -5.16 -2.16 -6.41
CA GLY A 110 -3.77 -2.55 -6.75
C GLY A 110 -2.70 -2.75 -5.67
N TYR A 111 -2.92 -2.39 -4.39
CA TYR A 111 -1.87 -2.37 -3.37
C TYR A 111 -2.21 -3.17 -2.11
N ALA A 112 -3.50 -3.42 -1.83
CA ALA A 112 -3.92 -4.15 -0.62
C ALA A 112 -3.72 -5.68 -0.71
N TYR A 113 -3.80 -6.28 -1.91
CA TYR A 113 -3.68 -7.74 -2.04
C TYR A 113 -2.26 -8.28 -1.76
N ARG A 114 -1.22 -7.43 -1.77
CA ARG A 114 0.15 -7.86 -1.46
C ARG A 114 0.51 -7.77 0.02
N ALA A 115 -0.29 -7.09 0.85
CA ALA A 115 -0.01 -6.99 2.28
C ALA A 115 -0.42 -8.28 3.02
N GLU A 116 -1.57 -8.88 2.67
CA GLU A 116 -2.05 -10.12 3.29
C GLU A 116 -1.15 -11.34 2.97
N VAL A 117 -0.59 -11.39 1.74
CA VAL A 117 0.36 -12.45 1.35
C VAL A 117 1.74 -12.26 1.99
N ALA A 118 2.09 -11.04 2.43
CA ALA A 118 3.36 -10.77 3.11
C ALA A 118 3.31 -11.11 4.62
N ASP A 119 2.15 -10.95 5.26
CA ASP A 119 1.98 -11.25 6.69
C ASP A 119 1.66 -12.72 6.99
N SER A 120 1.33 -13.51 5.96
CA SER A 120 1.14 -14.95 6.06
C SER A 120 2.46 -15.73 5.94
N THR A 121 3.56 -15.24 6.51
CA THR A 121 4.73 -16.11 6.77
C THR A 121 4.54 -16.81 8.11
N ILE A 122 3.69 -17.84 8.07
CA ILE A 122 3.67 -18.88 9.09
C ILE A 122 5.08 -19.52 9.09
N ILE A 123 5.94 -19.06 10.00
CA ILE A 123 7.11 -19.83 10.41
C ILE A 123 6.59 -20.92 11.36
N SER A 124 5.99 -21.96 10.79
CA SER A 124 5.84 -23.25 11.48
C SER A 124 6.62 -24.28 10.69
N SER A 125 7.82 -24.55 11.18
CA SER A 125 8.54 -25.83 11.07
C SER A 125 8.09 -26.76 9.94
N GLN A 126 8.84 -26.82 8.84
CA GLN A 126 9.72 -27.94 8.55
C GLN A 126 10.69 -27.51 7.46
N SER A 127 11.96 -27.71 7.77
CA SER A 127 13.06 -27.70 6.82
C SER A 127 12.73 -28.56 5.60
N TYR A 128 13.38 -28.20 4.48
CA TYR A 128 13.39 -28.89 3.17
C TYR A 128 12.35 -28.35 2.17
N ASP A 129 12.62 -27.16 1.63
CA ASP A 129 12.23 -26.74 0.26
C ASP A 129 12.65 -25.29 -0.08
N ALA A 130 13.40 -24.64 0.81
CA ALA A 130 14.21 -23.44 0.48
C ALA A 130 15.38 -23.72 -0.50
N ILE A 131 15.33 -24.81 -1.26
CA ILE A 131 16.37 -25.23 -2.22
C ILE A 131 16.07 -24.75 -3.65
N PHE A 132 14.89 -24.18 -3.94
CA PHE A 132 14.58 -23.71 -5.30
C PHE A 132 14.15 -22.25 -5.43
N ALA A 133 14.41 -21.41 -4.42
CA ALA A 133 14.37 -19.95 -4.57
C ALA A 133 15.72 -19.36 -5.06
N ASP A 134 16.68 -20.21 -5.45
CA ASP A 134 17.92 -19.82 -6.10
C ASP A 134 17.90 -20.26 -7.56
N THR A 135 17.15 -19.53 -8.40
CA THR A 135 17.48 -19.45 -9.82
C THR A 135 17.17 -18.05 -10.34
N ALA A 136 17.65 -17.04 -9.63
CA ALA A 136 18.12 -15.83 -10.29
C ALA A 136 19.58 -16.12 -10.63
N GLY A 137 19.82 -16.62 -11.85
CA GLY A 137 21.15 -17.08 -12.27
C GLY A 137 22.22 -16.04 -11.97
N TYR A 138 23.08 -16.36 -11.00
CA TYR A 138 24.31 -15.62 -10.75
C TYR A 138 25.17 -15.70 -12.01
N VAL A 139 25.20 -14.63 -12.79
CA VAL A 139 26.20 -14.49 -13.86
C VAL A 139 27.49 -14.05 -13.17
N HIS A 140 28.43 -14.98 -13.02
CA HIS A 140 29.75 -14.66 -12.47
C HIS A 140 30.44 -13.69 -13.43
N TRP A 141 31.07 -12.63 -12.91
CA TRP A 141 31.72 -11.59 -13.74
C TRP A 141 32.69 -12.17 -14.78
N ASP A 142 33.37 -13.27 -14.44
CA ASP A 142 34.28 -14.03 -15.31
C ASP A 142 33.60 -14.66 -16.55
N SER A 143 32.26 -14.65 -16.60
CA SER A 143 31.46 -15.23 -17.69
C SER A 143 31.10 -14.20 -18.77
N ILE A 144 31.44 -12.93 -18.57
CA ILE A 144 31.18 -11.85 -19.54
C ILE A 144 32.32 -11.84 -20.57
N GLY A 145 32.04 -12.32 -21.79
CA GLY A 145 32.98 -12.30 -22.90
C GLY A 145 32.86 -11.02 -23.74
N GLY A 146 33.98 -10.57 -24.32
CA GLY A 146 34.01 -9.43 -25.25
C GLY A 146 34.19 -8.05 -24.59
N ILE A 147 34.65 -8.03 -23.34
CA ILE A 147 34.99 -6.79 -22.64
C ILE A 147 36.25 -6.17 -23.28
N PRO A 148 36.20 -4.90 -23.73
CA PRO A 148 37.39 -4.16 -24.13
C PRO A 148 38.48 -4.19 -23.03
N GLY A 149 39.75 -4.31 -23.43
CA GLY A 149 40.86 -4.58 -22.50
C GLY A 149 41.08 -3.52 -21.42
N ASP A 150 40.67 -2.28 -21.70
CA ASP A 150 40.63 -1.10 -20.84
C ASP A 150 39.65 -1.21 -19.64
N ILE A 151 38.78 -2.22 -19.61
CA ILE A 151 37.80 -2.41 -18.53
C ILE A 151 38.12 -3.67 -17.70
N ALA A 152 39.05 -4.51 -18.14
CA ALA A 152 39.27 -5.85 -17.57
C ALA A 152 40.41 -5.96 -16.55
N ASP A 153 41.24 -4.93 -16.38
CA ASP A 153 42.46 -4.97 -15.57
C ASP A 153 42.31 -4.40 -14.13
N GLY A 154 41.17 -3.77 -13.83
CA GLY A 154 40.78 -3.41 -12.46
C GLY A 154 41.53 -2.21 -11.89
N ASP A 155 42.07 -1.33 -12.73
CA ASP A 155 42.41 0.03 -12.32
C ASP A 155 41.19 0.96 -12.47
N ASP A 156 41.07 1.97 -11.60
CA ASP A 156 39.93 2.88 -11.53
C ASP A 156 40.23 4.26 -12.14
N MET A 157 41.18 4.35 -13.07
CA MET A 157 41.65 5.65 -13.60
C MET A 157 42.05 5.60 -15.07
N ASP A 158 41.11 5.28 -15.97
CA ASP A 158 41.32 5.58 -17.39
C ASP A 158 41.08 7.06 -17.66
N THR A 159 42.20 7.77 -17.52
CA THR A 159 42.31 9.21 -17.49
C THR A 159 42.24 9.71 -18.93
N LEU A 160 41.19 10.46 -19.26
CA LEU A 160 41.17 11.33 -20.42
C LEU A 160 42.16 12.50 -20.19
N ILE A 161 43.46 12.21 -20.14
CA ILE A 161 44.47 13.23 -20.43
C ILE A 161 44.49 13.34 -21.95
N ALA A 162 43.60 14.17 -22.48
CA ALA A 162 43.83 14.74 -23.79
C ALA A 162 45.11 15.59 -23.69
N ASP A 163 46.21 15.07 -24.24
CA ASP A 163 47.42 15.86 -24.44
C ASP A 163 47.05 17.07 -25.30
N TRP A 164 47.34 18.28 -24.80
CA TRP A 164 46.96 19.54 -25.43
C TRP A 164 47.54 19.67 -26.86
N ASP A 165 48.65 19.00 -27.14
CA ASP A 165 49.29 18.93 -28.45
C ASP A 165 48.57 18.01 -29.46
N SER A 166 47.58 17.22 -29.03
CA SER A 166 46.76 16.36 -29.91
C SER A 166 45.55 17.09 -30.55
N LEU A 167 45.19 18.27 -30.05
CA LEU A 167 44.10 19.10 -30.59
C LEU A 167 44.60 19.98 -31.76
N ARG A 168 44.97 19.37 -32.89
CA ARG A 168 45.20 20.12 -34.12
C ARG A 168 43.85 20.61 -34.69
N ASN A 169 43.76 21.92 -34.94
CA ASN A 169 42.60 22.71 -35.37
C ASN A 169 41.75 23.40 -34.27
N VAL A 170 42.37 23.85 -33.16
CA VAL A 170 41.71 24.89 -32.33
C VAL A 170 41.80 26.23 -33.08
N PRO A 171 40.68 26.86 -33.47
CA PRO A 171 40.72 28.17 -34.12
C PRO A 171 41.25 29.21 -33.15
N ALA A 172 42.25 29.99 -33.54
CA ALA A 172 42.63 31.19 -32.81
C ALA A 172 41.47 32.20 -32.91
N GLY A 173 41.03 32.72 -31.77
CA GLY A 173 40.21 33.94 -31.71
C GLY A 173 41.02 35.16 -32.12
#